data_AF-A0A4R6S0X3-F1
#
_entry.id   AF-A0A4R6S0X3-F1
#
_cell.length_a   1.000
_cell.length_b   1.000
_cell.length_c   1.000
_cell.angle_alpha   90.00
_cell.angle_beta   90.00
_cell.angle_gamma   90.00
#
_symmetry.space_group_name_H-M   'P 1'
#
loop_
_entity.id
_entity.type
_entity.pdbx_description
1 polymer ?
#
loop_
_entity_poly.entity_id
_entity_poly.type
_entity_poly.pdbx_seq_one_letter_code
_entity_poly.pdbx_strand_id
1 'polypeptide(L)' 'MTAQLDLDSRIARYATAAFDDDTSVMDAGLESLSLLRLAVEVAADDDAEIDATRMAGVRTIGELKQWLGDLAVHAGGDAA' A
#
# COMPACT_ATOMS: atom_id res chain seq x y z
N MET A 1 -6.27 -16.81 -11.43
CA MET A 1 -5.11 -16.44 -10.62
C MET A 1 -5.03 -14.93 -10.68
N THR A 2 -5.97 -14.30 -9.98
CA THR A 2 -6.14 -12.84 -9.94
C THR A 2 -4.82 -12.24 -9.52
N ALA A 3 -4.41 -11.15 -10.16
CA ALA A 3 -3.25 -10.38 -9.78
C ALA A 3 -3.42 -9.96 -8.31
N GLN A 4 -2.98 -10.82 -7.39
CA GLN A 4 -2.49 -10.42 -6.10
C GLN A 4 -1.27 -9.60 -6.46
N LEU A 5 -1.56 -8.35 -6.77
CA LEU A 5 -0.62 -7.28 -7.03
C LEU A 5 0.52 -7.51 -6.05
N ASP A 6 1.75 -7.60 -6.57
CA ASP A 6 2.96 -8.07 -5.87
C ASP A 6 3.39 -7.08 -4.76
N LEU A 7 2.43 -6.71 -3.90
CA LEU A 7 2.51 -5.75 -2.82
C LEU A 7 3.54 -6.21 -1.82
N ASP A 8 3.57 -7.49 -1.46
CA ASP A 8 4.59 -8.04 -0.58
C ASP A 8 5.99 -7.74 -1.10
N SER A 9 6.26 -8.00 -2.37
CA SER A 9 7.57 -7.72 -2.97
C SER A 9 7.86 -6.22 -3.08
N ARG A 10 6.84 -5.39 -3.36
CA ARG A 10 7.00 -3.93 -3.40
C ARG A 10 7.25 -3.35 -2.01
N ILE A 11 6.49 -3.78 -1.01
CA ILE A 11 6.68 -3.43 0.41
C ILE A 11 8.06 -3.88 0.86
N ALA A 12 8.48 -5.10 0.52
CA ALA A 12 9.81 -5.62 0.84
C ALA A 12 10.97 -4.84 0.22
N ARG A 13 10.72 -4.10 -0.87
CA ARG A 13 11.73 -3.21 -1.47
C ARG A 13 12.01 -1.99 -0.61
N TYR A 14 11.03 -1.55 0.17
CA TYR A 14 11.12 -0.39 1.05
C TYR A 14 11.28 -0.75 2.53
N ALA A 15 10.83 -1.94 2.93
CA ALA A 15 11.03 -2.46 4.26
C ALA A 15 12.52 -2.73 4.50
N THR A 16 12.99 -2.34 5.68
CA THR A 16 14.39 -2.58 6.10
C THR A 16 14.52 -3.82 6.99
N ALA A 17 13.38 -4.35 7.46
CA ALA A 17 13.29 -5.56 8.24
C ALA A 17 12.29 -6.55 7.61
N ALA A 18 12.39 -7.82 8.02
CA ALA A 18 11.35 -8.79 7.72
C ALA A 18 10.04 -8.35 8.38
N PHE A 19 8.95 -8.48 7.66
CA PHE A 19 7.65 -8.03 8.10
C PHE A 19 6.60 -9.12 7.89
N ASP A 20 5.60 -9.13 8.76
CA ASP A 20 4.41 -9.95 8.69
C ASP A 20 3.17 -9.04 8.81
N ASP A 21 1.96 -9.57 8.65
CA ASP A 21 0.74 -8.76 8.61
C ASP A 21 0.44 -8.07 9.95
N ASP A 22 0.92 -8.64 11.07
CA ASP A 22 0.83 -8.06 12.41
C ASP A 22 1.97 -7.06 12.71
N THR A 23 3.04 -7.05 11.89
CA THR A 23 4.18 -6.17 12.09
C THR A 23 3.77 -4.71 11.88
N SER A 24 4.22 -3.84 12.77
CA SER A 24 3.98 -2.41 12.65
C SER A 24 4.75 -1.82 11.46
N VAL A 25 4.16 -0.86 10.75
CA VAL A 25 4.80 -0.17 9.61
C VAL A 25 6.14 0.44 10.02
N MET A 26 6.21 1.02 11.22
CA MET A 26 7.45 1.55 11.79
C MET A 26 8.49 0.47 12.13
N ASP A 27 8.05 -0.72 12.56
CA ASP A 27 8.93 -1.83 12.93
C ASP A 27 9.54 -2.50 11.68
N ALA A 28 8.78 -2.55 10.60
CA ALA A 28 9.27 -2.88 9.25
C ALA A 28 10.23 -1.83 8.67
N GLY A 29 10.34 -0.66 9.32
CA GLY A 29 11.15 0.48 8.88
C GLY A 29 10.59 1.20 7.66
N LEU A 30 9.27 1.17 7.48
CA LEU A 30 8.58 1.93 6.43
C LEU A 30 8.27 3.34 6.93
N GLU A 31 8.77 4.33 6.20
CA GLU A 31 8.51 5.74 6.46
C GLU A 31 7.33 6.26 5.63
N SER A 32 6.73 7.39 6.05
CA SER A 32 5.60 8.03 5.35
C SER A 32 5.90 8.31 3.86
N LEU A 33 7.15 8.61 3.51
CA LEU A 33 7.57 8.82 2.12
C LEU A 33 7.59 7.51 1.31
N SER A 34 8.07 6.42 1.90
CA SER A 34 8.05 5.10 1.27
C SER A 34 6.61 4.62 1.06
N LEU A 35 5.73 4.87 2.05
CA LEU A 35 4.30 4.56 1.95
C LEU A 35 3.62 5.35 0.82
N LEU A 36 3.88 6.65 0.73
CA LEU A 36 3.33 7.49 -0.34
C LEU A 36 3.83 7.03 -1.71
N ARG A 37 5.13 6.74 -1.84
CA ARG A 37 5.70 6.25 -3.10
C ARG A 37 5.11 4.91 -3.51
N LEU A 38 4.93 4.00 -2.56
CA LEU A 38 4.31 2.70 -2.77
C LEU A 38 2.84 2.85 -3.22
N ALA A 39 2.09 3.77 -2.61
CA ALA A 39 0.72 4.08 -2.97
C ALA A 39 0.62 4.62 -4.41
N VAL A 40 1.50 5.56 -4.78
CA VAL A 40 1.59 6.08 -6.16
C VAL A 40 1.97 4.98 -7.16
N GLU A 41 2.87 4.05 -6.81
CA GLU A 41 3.20 2.94 -7.72
C GLU A 41 2.06 1.92 -7.87
N VAL A 42 1.21 1.78 -6.84
CA VAL A 42 0.07 0.85 -6.82
C VAL A 42 -1.17 1.45 -7.47
N ALA A 43 -1.38 2.76 -7.33
CA ALA A 43 -2.33 3.53 -8.10
C ALA A 43 -1.98 3.38 -9.58
N ALA A 44 -2.74 2.54 -10.30
CA ALA A 44 -2.57 2.34 -11.73
C ALA A 44 -3.09 3.54 -12.55
N ASP A 45 -3.94 4.36 -11.94
CA ASP A 45 -4.56 5.54 -12.53
C ASP A 45 -3.98 6.82 -11.94
N ASP A 46 -3.61 7.76 -12.81
CA ASP A 46 -3.16 9.10 -12.44
C ASP A 46 -4.22 9.90 -11.66
N ASP A 47 -5.50 9.51 -11.78
CA ASP A 47 -6.65 10.10 -11.08
C ASP A 47 -6.99 9.39 -9.75
N ALA A 48 -6.23 8.35 -9.36
CA ALA A 48 -6.50 7.64 -8.11
C ALA A 48 -6.25 8.56 -6.90
N GLU A 49 -7.33 8.87 -6.18
CA GLU A 49 -7.25 9.71 -4.98
C GLU A 49 -6.59 8.95 -3.82
N ILE A 50 -5.40 9.40 -3.42
CA ILE A 50 -4.71 8.87 -2.25
C ILE A 50 -5.25 9.56 -0.99
N ASP A 51 -6.13 8.87 -0.25
CA ASP A 51 -6.61 9.34 1.04
C ASP A 51 -5.48 9.29 2.10
N ALA A 52 -4.85 10.44 2.32
CA ALA A 52 -3.79 10.61 3.31
C ALA A 52 -4.27 10.39 4.76
N THR A 53 -5.56 10.58 5.06
CA THR A 53 -6.13 10.31 6.38
C THR A 53 -6.14 8.82 6.64
N ARG A 54 -6.53 8.04 5.63
CA ARG A 54 -6.50 6.58 5.69
C ARG A 54 -5.07 6.04 5.76
N MET A 55 -4.15 6.62 4.98
CA MET A 55 -2.71 6.31 5.06
C MET A 55 -2.13 6.56 6.46
N ALA A 56 -2.48 7.67 7.11
CA ALA A 56 -2.04 7.99 8.47
C ALA A 56 -2.66 7.07 9.54
N GLY A 57 -3.78 6.41 9.22
CA GLY A 57 -4.44 5.42 10.07
C GLY A 57 -3.79 4.04 10.03
N VAL A 58 -3.02 3.72 9.00
CA VAL A 58 -2.35 2.42 8.83
C VAL A 58 -1.25 2.25 9.88
N ARG A 59 -1.38 1.23 10.73
CA ARG A 59 -0.39 0.92 11.78
C ARG A 59 0.32 -0.40 11.55
N THR A 60 -0.29 -1.34 10.85
CA THR A 60 0.33 -2.63 10.52
C THR A 60 0.49 -2.86 9.02
N ILE A 61 1.33 -3.82 8.63
CA ILE A 61 1.48 -4.21 7.23
C ILE A 61 0.19 -4.84 6.68
N GLY A 62 -0.57 -5.56 7.50
CA GLY A 62 -1.87 -6.09 7.10
C GLY A 62 -2.83 -4.97 6.69
N GLU A 63 -2.91 -3.91 7.49
CA GLU A 63 -3.70 -2.71 7.16
C GLU A 63 -3.16 -2.00 5.91
N LEU A 64 -1.84 -1.94 5.74
CA LEU A 64 -1.20 -1.35 4.56
C LEU A 64 -1.59 -2.11 3.29
N LYS A 65 -1.51 -3.44 3.31
CA LYS A 65 -1.86 -4.29 2.18
C LYS A 65 -3.33 -4.16 1.81
N GLN A 66 -4.20 -4.11 2.81
CA GLN A 66 -5.63 -3.88 2.57
C GLN A 66 -5.88 -2.50 1.95
N TRP A 67 -5.25 -1.46 2.47
CA TRP A 67 -5.40 -0.10 1.95
C TRP A 67 -4.92 0.03 0.49
N LEU A 68 -3.73 -0.50 0.19
CA LEU A 68 -3.17 -0.51 -1.17
C LEU A 68 -3.97 -1.39 -2.13
N GLY A 69 -4.48 -2.53 -1.65
CA GLY A 69 -5.38 -3.37 -2.44
C GLY A 69 -6.68 -2.66 -2.79
N ASP A 70 -7.26 -1.92 -1.85
CA ASP A 70 -8.45 -1.10 -2.07
C ASP A 70 -8.18 0.04 -3.05
N LEU A 71 -7.02 0.69 -2.96
CA LEU A 71 -6.56 1.72 -3.89
C LEU A 71 -6.43 1.17 -5.32
N ALA A 72 -5.83 -0.01 -5.49
CA ALA A 72 -5.69 -0.66 -6.80
C ALA A 72 -7.04 -1.07 -7.40
N VAL A 73 -8.03 -1.42 -6.57
CA VAL A 73 -9.39 -1.77 -7.02
C VAL A 73 -10.18 -0.52 -7.42
N HIS A 74 -10.07 0.57 -6.66
CA HIS A 74 -10.80 1.81 -6.96
C HIS A 74 -10.22 2.57 -8.16
N ALA A 75 -8.91 2.42 -8.45
CA ALA A 75 -8.29 2.97 -9.66
C ALA A 75 -8.97 2.44 -10.94
N GLY A 76 -9.27 1.14 -11.01
CA GLY A 76 -9.94 0.54 -12.17
C GLY A 76 -11.46 0.74 -12.25
N GLY A 77 -12.04 1.58 -11.39
CA GLY A 77 -13.48 1.69 -11.16
C GLY A 77 -14.23 2.77 -11.95
N ASP A 78 -13.54 3.71 -12.61
CA ASP A 78 -14.20 4.77 -13.38
C ASP A 78 -14.34 4.39 -14.87
N ALA A 79 -15.28 3.48 -15.13
CA ALA A 79 -15.82 3.25 -16.46
C ALA A 79 -17.31 2.88 -16.33
N ALA A 80 -18.16 3.90 -16.17
CA ALA A 80 -19.62 3.79 -16.26
C ALA A 80 -20.14 4.58 -17.47
#